data_AF-A0A814WB18-F1
#
_entry.id   AF-A0A814WB18-F1
#
_cell.length_a   1.000
_cell.length_b   1.000
_cell.length_c   1.000
_cell.angle_alpha   90.00
_cell.angle_beta   90.00
_cell.angle_gamma   90.00
#
_symmetry.space_group_name_H-M   'P 1'
#
loop_
_entity.id
_entity.type
_entity.pdbx_description
1 polymer ?
#
loop_
_entity_poly.entity_id
_entity_poly.type
_entity_poly.pdbx_seq_one_letter_code
_entity_poly.pdbx_strand_id
1 'polypeptide(L)'
;MAIYNQNSCFYGLLYKALRQENIDLLFYSRFFIYDIKQELEQNKCSSSKRVYRGQRISLEKINMLKNLRGQFISFKLFLSPSLDLHASRSFLSNSDNSELVIFHIDAYSKLNHIKPFSDITLKSSYPDEEEVLFMLGSIFQLINIYHHQYGIWMIQIKLCSYNDRQLKSLFQYIKNEYDDEEKTLLSFGHILEDMGKYDDAEKYYRRLLNELTYDHIDLAACYLSLGNVVHESNLE
;
A
#
# COMPACT_ATOMS: atom_id res chain seq x y z
N MET A 1 7.02 -4.49 15.44
CA MET A 1 7.50 -3.25 14.76
C MET A 1 9.01 -3.09 14.51
N ALA A 2 9.94 -3.67 15.27
CA ALA A 2 11.39 -3.52 15.00
C ALA A 2 11.85 -3.98 13.59
N ILE A 3 10.99 -4.68 12.84
CA ILE A 3 11.25 -5.21 11.50
C ILE A 3 10.86 -4.22 10.40
N TYR A 4 10.02 -3.21 10.66
CA TYR A 4 9.67 -2.19 9.67
C TYR A 4 10.37 -0.87 10.01
N ASN A 5 11.67 -0.84 9.75
CA ASN A 5 12.42 0.41 9.61
C ASN A 5 12.67 0.62 8.10
N GLN A 6 12.73 1.86 7.61
CA GLN A 6 13.11 2.15 6.20
C GLN A 6 14.47 1.52 5.81
N ASN A 7 15.30 1.20 6.83
CA ASN A 7 16.57 0.50 6.70
C ASN A 7 16.49 -1.04 6.86
N SER A 8 15.28 -1.59 7.01
CA SER A 8 15.10 -3.04 7.14
C SER A 8 15.21 -3.76 5.79
N CYS A 9 15.75 -4.97 5.81
CA CYS A 9 15.79 -5.84 4.64
C CYS A 9 14.38 -6.08 4.06
N PHE A 10 13.37 -6.19 4.93
CA PHE A 10 11.99 -6.38 4.52
C PHE A 10 11.44 -5.19 3.70
N TYR A 11 11.66 -3.95 4.15
CA TYR A 11 11.24 -2.77 3.39
C TYR A 11 11.87 -2.78 1.99
N GLY A 12 13.16 -3.08 1.89
CA GLY A 12 13.86 -3.22 0.62
C GLY A 12 13.31 -4.34 -0.27
N LEU A 13 12.96 -5.49 0.31
CA LEU A 13 12.36 -6.62 -0.39
C LEU A 13 10.97 -6.27 -0.93
N LEU A 14 10.07 -5.73 -0.10
CA LEU A 14 8.74 -5.33 -0.53
C LEU A 14 8.79 -4.21 -1.58
N TYR A 15 9.73 -3.25 -1.42
CA TYR A 15 9.97 -2.20 -2.41
C TYR A 15 10.37 -2.79 -3.77
N LYS A 16 11.30 -3.75 -3.79
CA LYS A 16 11.70 -4.47 -5.00
C LYS A 16 10.53 -5.25 -5.60
N ALA A 17 9.77 -5.96 -4.75
CA ALA A 17 8.61 -6.74 -5.16
C ALA A 17 7.60 -5.90 -5.93
N LEU A 18 7.22 -4.75 -5.37
CA LEU A 18 6.25 -3.83 -5.99
C LEU A 18 6.81 -3.11 -7.21
N ARG A 19 8.11 -2.79 -7.24
CA ARG A 19 8.74 -2.11 -8.38
C ARG A 19 8.92 -3.02 -9.58
N GLN A 20 9.23 -4.29 -9.35
CA GLN A 20 9.46 -5.30 -10.38
C GLN A 20 8.23 -6.16 -10.66
N GLU A 21 7.10 -5.86 -10.00
CA GLU A 21 5.88 -6.67 -10.03
C GLU A 21 6.17 -8.17 -9.77
N ASN A 22 7.11 -8.46 -8.87
CA ASN A 22 7.49 -9.82 -8.53
C ASN A 22 6.39 -10.43 -7.65
N ILE A 23 5.49 -11.16 -8.30
CA ILE A 23 4.29 -11.75 -7.71
C ILE A 23 4.63 -12.76 -6.61
N ASP A 24 5.68 -13.57 -6.77
CA ASP A 24 6.17 -14.48 -5.74
C ASP A 24 6.55 -13.74 -4.46
N LEU A 25 7.35 -12.69 -4.59
CA LEU A 25 7.79 -11.94 -3.43
C LEU A 25 6.63 -11.20 -2.77
N LEU A 26 5.65 -10.72 -3.55
CA LEU A 26 4.40 -10.14 -3.01
C LEU A 26 3.59 -11.19 -2.24
N PHE A 27 3.46 -12.40 -2.79
CA PHE A 27 2.77 -13.50 -2.13
C PHE A 27 3.42 -13.82 -0.79
N TYR A 28 4.74 -13.99 -0.74
CA TYR A 28 5.44 -14.25 0.54
C TYR A 28 5.36 -13.07 1.52
N SER A 29 5.38 -11.84 1.01
CA SER A 29 5.28 -10.63 1.85
C SER A 29 3.89 -10.45 2.47
N ARG A 30 2.86 -11.15 2.00
CA ARG A 30 1.47 -10.97 2.43
C ARG A 30 1.26 -11.20 3.93
N PHE A 31 1.96 -12.17 4.51
CA PHE A 31 1.86 -12.50 5.93
C PHE A 31 2.41 -11.36 6.77
N PHE A 32 3.57 -10.85 6.41
CA PHE A 32 4.15 -9.71 7.11
C PHE A 32 3.31 -8.43 6.95
N ILE A 33 2.76 -8.18 5.76
CA ILE A 33 1.81 -7.08 5.54
C ILE A 33 0.59 -7.24 6.45
N TYR A 34 0.08 -8.47 6.61
CA TYR A 34 -1.01 -8.77 7.52
C TYR A 34 -0.64 -8.55 8.99
N ASP A 35 0.54 -8.99 9.42
CA ASP A 35 1.01 -8.79 10.80
C ASP A 35 1.16 -7.31 11.14
N ILE A 36 1.72 -6.51 10.23
CA ILE A 36 1.76 -5.04 10.41
C ILE A 36 0.35 -4.48 10.51
N LYS A 37 -0.58 -4.91 9.64
CA LYS A 37 -1.96 -4.45 9.69
C LYS A 37 -2.57 -4.69 11.07
N GLN A 38 -2.41 -5.90 11.61
CA GLN A 38 -2.91 -6.25 12.94
C GLN A 38 -2.26 -5.38 14.04
N GLU A 39 -0.95 -5.17 13.98
CA GLU A 39 -0.25 -4.32 14.94
C GLU A 39 -0.74 -2.86 14.89
N LEU A 40 -1.02 -2.33 13.69
CA LEU A 40 -1.59 -1.00 13.51
C LEU A 40 -3.04 -0.92 14.00
N GLU A 41 -3.85 -1.96 13.80
CA GLU A 41 -5.23 -2.01 14.28
C GLU A 41 -5.30 -2.02 15.81
N GLN A 42 -4.43 -2.79 16.46
CA GLN A 42 -4.34 -2.85 17.92
C GLN A 42 -3.87 -1.53 18.55
N ASN A 43 -3.01 -0.78 17.85
CA ASN A 43 -2.43 0.47 18.32
C ASN A 43 -2.98 1.69 17.57
N LYS A 44 -4.24 1.63 17.12
CA LYS A 44 -4.83 2.68 16.29
C LYS A 44 -4.80 4.04 17.01
N CYS A 45 -4.46 5.11 16.29
CA CYS A 45 -4.50 6.45 16.86
C CYS A 45 -5.93 6.82 17.31
N SER A 46 -6.08 7.19 18.59
CA SER A 46 -7.36 7.66 19.14
C SER A 46 -7.69 9.11 18.75
N SER A 47 -6.65 9.93 18.54
CA SER A 47 -6.78 11.33 18.15
C SER A 47 -6.42 11.55 16.68
N SER A 48 -7.02 12.56 16.06
CA SER A 48 -6.60 13.02 14.73
C SER A 48 -5.17 13.52 14.80
N LYS A 49 -4.37 13.17 13.81
CA LYS A 49 -2.96 13.52 13.72
C LYS A 49 -2.73 14.38 12.48
N ARG A 50 -1.76 15.30 12.60
CA ARG A 50 -1.21 16.06 11.49
C ARG A 50 0.27 15.71 11.40
N VAL A 51 0.68 15.19 10.26
CA VAL A 51 2.01 14.59 10.08
C VAL A 51 2.62 15.05 8.76
N TYR A 52 3.94 14.95 8.67
CA TYR A 52 4.74 15.50 7.60
C TYR A 52 5.70 14.46 7.03
N ARG A 53 5.77 14.38 5.70
CA ARG A 53 6.77 13.55 5.00
C ARG A 53 7.51 14.37 3.97
N GLY A 54 8.80 14.58 4.18
CA GLY A 54 9.68 15.15 3.16
C GLY A 54 10.01 14.12 2.07
N GLN A 55 10.02 14.53 0.80
CA GLN A 55 10.48 13.73 -0.33
C GLN A 55 11.01 14.64 -1.43
N ARG A 56 11.96 14.16 -2.23
CA ARG A 56 12.34 14.84 -3.48
C ARG A 56 11.53 14.31 -4.65
N ILE A 57 10.94 15.21 -5.43
CA ILE A 57 10.05 14.88 -6.57
C ILE A 57 10.44 15.75 -7.77
N SER A 58 10.34 15.21 -9.00
CA SER A 58 10.58 16.01 -10.21
C SER A 58 9.52 17.09 -10.39
N LEU A 59 9.91 18.22 -10.98
CA LEU A 59 8.99 19.32 -11.26
C LEU A 59 7.83 18.88 -12.16
N GLU A 60 8.08 17.98 -13.13
CA GLU A 60 7.06 17.37 -13.98
C GLU A 60 5.98 16.67 -13.15
N LYS A 61 6.37 15.84 -12.18
CA LYS A 61 5.44 15.12 -11.32
C LYS A 61 4.68 16.08 -10.39
N ILE A 62 5.31 17.16 -9.92
CA ILE A 62 4.59 18.22 -9.17
C ILE A 62 3.54 18.87 -10.05
N ASN A 63 3.87 19.22 -11.29
CA ASN A 63 2.93 19.83 -12.23
C ASN A 63 1.79 18.88 -12.61
N MET A 64 2.08 17.58 -12.79
CA MET A 64 1.06 16.55 -12.96
C MET A 64 0.11 16.51 -11.76
N LEU A 65 0.64 16.50 -10.53
CA LEU A 65 -0.17 16.48 -9.31
C LEU A 65 -1.04 17.73 -9.17
N LYS A 66 -0.58 18.92 -9.60
CA LYS A 66 -1.41 20.15 -9.58
C LYS A 66 -2.71 20.00 -10.37
N ASN A 67 -2.67 19.26 -11.48
CA ASN A 67 -3.84 18.99 -12.32
C ASN A 67 -4.80 17.96 -11.70
N LEU A 68 -4.38 17.25 -10.65
CA LEU A 68 -5.15 16.22 -9.95
C LEU A 68 -5.78 16.75 -8.65
N ARG A 69 -5.91 18.07 -8.49
CA ARG A 69 -6.53 18.64 -7.29
C ARG A 69 -7.95 18.09 -7.08
N GLY A 70 -8.24 17.68 -5.84
CA GLY A 70 -9.49 17.04 -5.45
C GLY A 70 -9.55 15.54 -5.73
N GLN A 71 -8.64 15.00 -6.54
CA GLN A 71 -8.52 13.56 -6.82
C GLN A 71 -7.86 12.81 -5.66
N PHE A 72 -7.91 11.48 -5.75
CA PHE A 72 -7.29 10.59 -4.76
C PHE A 72 -5.93 10.10 -5.21
N ILE A 73 -5.02 9.96 -4.26
CA ILE A 73 -3.71 9.37 -4.43
C ILE A 73 -3.49 8.28 -3.37
N SER A 74 -2.62 7.34 -3.68
CA SER A 74 -2.12 6.36 -2.73
C SER A 74 -0.60 6.23 -2.88
N PHE A 75 0.04 5.78 -1.81
CA PHE A 75 1.46 5.44 -1.85
C PHE A 75 1.62 3.97 -2.13
N LYS A 76 2.63 3.62 -2.95
CA LYS A 76 2.92 2.24 -3.30
C LYS A 76 3.32 1.39 -2.11
N LEU A 77 3.87 2.00 -1.06
CA LEU A 77 4.36 1.35 0.15
C LEU A 77 3.67 1.93 1.38
N PHE A 78 3.97 1.37 2.56
CA PHE A 78 3.58 2.04 3.81
C PHE A 78 4.20 3.43 3.86
N LEU A 79 3.46 4.36 4.44
CA LEU A 79 3.88 5.74 4.56
C LEU A 79 4.26 5.99 6.02
N SER A 80 5.51 6.40 6.25
CA SER A 80 5.95 6.80 7.59
C SER A 80 6.30 8.29 7.68
N PRO A 81 5.30 9.16 7.86
CA PRO A 81 5.53 10.57 8.16
C PRO A 81 5.87 10.77 9.65
N SER A 82 6.45 11.92 9.94
CA SER A 82 6.79 12.38 11.29
C SER A 82 5.73 13.37 11.79
N LEU A 83 5.50 13.44 13.10
CA LEU A 83 4.76 14.55 13.71
C LEU A 83 5.57 15.86 13.68
N ASP A 84 6.90 15.77 13.66
CA ASP A 84 7.81 16.90 13.55
C ASP A 84 8.13 17.27 12.09
N LEU A 85 7.81 18.51 11.74
CA LEU A 85 8.15 19.08 10.43
C LEU A 85 9.67 19.16 10.23
N HIS A 86 10.45 19.43 11.27
CA HIS A 86 11.90 19.55 11.17
C HIS A 86 12.56 18.19 10.92
N ALA A 87 12.21 17.17 11.70
CA ALA A 87 12.61 15.78 11.45
C ALA A 87 12.23 15.33 10.03
N SER A 88 11.07 15.73 9.49
CA SER A 88 10.68 15.36 8.12
C SER A 88 11.60 15.91 7.02
N ARG A 89 12.41 16.94 7.31
CA ARG A 89 13.36 17.57 6.37
C ARG A 89 14.75 16.92 6.38
N SER A 90 15.13 16.21 7.44
CA SER A 90 16.50 15.67 7.62
C SER A 90 16.86 14.58 6.60
N PHE A 91 15.86 13.96 5.96
CA PHE A 91 16.02 12.84 5.02
C PHE A 91 16.35 13.22 3.56
N LEU A 92 16.70 14.47 3.29
CA LEU A 92 16.74 15.00 1.93
C LEU A 92 18.20 15.25 1.51
N SER A 93 18.84 14.25 0.90
CA SER A 93 20.14 14.42 0.25
C SER A 93 20.01 15.34 -0.97
N ASN A 94 21.04 16.13 -1.26
CA ASN A 94 21.06 16.98 -2.45
C ASN A 94 21.21 16.08 -3.69
N SER A 95 20.24 16.18 -4.60
CA SER A 95 20.35 15.64 -5.95
C SER A 95 19.96 16.72 -6.95
N ASP A 96 20.77 16.84 -7.99
CA ASP A 96 20.50 17.73 -9.12
C ASP A 96 19.27 17.19 -9.87
N ASN A 97 18.29 18.06 -10.14
CA ASN A 97 17.03 17.79 -10.86
C ASN A 97 15.82 17.28 -10.06
N SER A 98 15.74 17.54 -8.76
CA SER A 98 14.50 17.29 -8.01
C SER A 98 14.18 18.40 -7.03
N GLU A 99 12.90 18.68 -6.85
CA GLU A 99 12.39 19.71 -5.95
C GLU A 99 12.12 19.13 -4.56
N LEU A 100 12.32 19.95 -3.53
CA LEU A 100 11.95 19.58 -2.17
C LEU A 100 10.43 19.64 -2.01
N VAL A 101 9.83 18.54 -1.59
CA VAL A 101 8.40 18.46 -1.34
C VAL A 101 8.16 17.98 0.08
N ILE A 102 7.22 18.61 0.77
CA ILE A 102 6.69 18.12 2.04
C ILE A 102 5.21 17.80 1.85
N PHE A 103 4.86 16.54 2.05
CA PHE A 103 3.47 16.14 2.22
C PHE A 103 3.02 16.55 3.61
N HIS A 104 1.99 17.37 3.67
CA HIS A 104 1.26 17.70 4.89
C HIS A 104 -0.02 16.88 4.91
N ILE A 105 -0.12 15.97 5.88
CA ILE A 105 -1.14 14.92 5.91
C ILE A 105 -2.05 15.16 7.12
N ASP A 106 -3.33 15.42 6.86
CA ASP A 106 -4.36 15.47 7.88
C ASP A 106 -5.04 14.09 7.99
N ALA A 107 -4.86 13.40 9.12
CA ALA A 107 -5.39 12.07 9.37
C ALA A 107 -6.39 12.08 10.55
N TYR A 108 -7.68 11.87 10.26
CA TYR A 108 -8.75 11.94 11.25
C TYR A 108 -9.08 10.56 11.80
N SER A 109 -8.87 10.34 13.10
CA SER A 109 -9.02 9.02 13.75
C SER A 109 -10.45 8.48 13.76
N LYS A 110 -11.44 9.38 13.76
CA LYS A 110 -12.88 9.05 13.79
C LYS A 110 -13.46 8.63 12.44
N LEU A 111 -12.65 8.64 11.38
CA LEU A 111 -13.12 8.14 10.09
C LEU A 111 -13.34 6.63 10.21
N ASN A 112 -14.58 6.21 9.96
CA ASN A 112 -14.86 4.80 9.77
C ASN A 112 -14.26 4.37 8.44
N HIS A 113 -14.01 3.08 8.33
CA HIS A 113 -13.68 2.51 7.04
C HIS A 113 -12.43 3.13 6.41
N ILE A 114 -11.32 3.20 7.16
CA ILE A 114 -10.00 3.61 6.67
C ILE A 114 -9.02 2.48 6.89
N LYS A 115 -7.95 2.43 6.09
CA LYS A 115 -6.80 1.60 6.42
C LYS A 115 -6.18 2.10 7.74
N PRO A 116 -5.67 1.20 8.61
CA PRO A 116 -5.20 1.59 9.92
C PRO A 116 -3.91 2.43 9.83
N PHE A 117 -3.75 3.32 10.80
CA PHE A 117 -2.52 4.07 11.02
C PHE A 117 -2.30 4.25 12.53
N SER A 118 -1.03 4.28 12.93
CA SER A 118 -0.63 4.30 14.34
C SER A 118 0.58 5.16 14.57
N ASP A 119 0.65 5.72 15.77
CA ASP A 119 1.85 6.35 16.30
C ASP A 119 2.80 5.25 16.76
N ILE A 120 3.97 5.18 16.12
CA ILE A 120 4.95 4.12 16.35
C ILE A 120 6.22 4.65 17.02
N THR A 121 6.19 5.90 17.48
CA THR A 121 7.30 6.61 18.14
C THR A 121 8.02 5.74 19.18
N LEU A 122 7.26 5.11 20.08
CA LEU A 122 7.81 4.28 21.17
C LEU A 122 8.40 2.93 20.71
N LYS A 123 8.10 2.52 19.47
CA LYS A 123 8.55 1.26 18.87
C LYS A 123 9.61 1.49 17.78
N SER A 124 9.87 2.74 17.40
CA SER A 124 10.84 3.11 16.38
C SER A 124 12.26 3.04 16.94
N SER A 125 13.23 2.75 16.08
CA SER A 125 14.65 2.83 16.42
C SER A 125 15.11 4.28 16.64
N TYR A 126 14.30 5.25 16.18
CA TYR A 126 14.55 6.68 16.28
C TYR A 126 13.31 7.39 16.88
N PRO A 127 13.08 7.31 18.20
CA PRO A 127 11.90 7.90 18.83
C PRO A 127 11.79 9.42 18.63
N ASP A 128 12.91 10.11 18.47
CA ASP A 128 12.93 11.57 18.25
C ASP A 128 12.28 11.98 16.91
N GLU A 129 12.06 11.02 15.99
CA GLU A 129 11.38 11.27 14.72
C GLU A 129 9.86 11.30 14.84
N GLU A 130 9.29 11.00 16.01
CA GLU A 130 7.84 11.00 16.27
C GLU A 130 7.03 10.34 15.14
N GLU A 131 7.48 9.15 14.74
CA GLU A 131 7.04 8.46 13.53
C GLU A 131 5.60 7.92 13.68
N VAL A 132 4.78 8.21 12.67
CA VAL A 132 3.45 7.63 12.50
C VAL A 132 3.52 6.72 11.29
N LEU A 133 2.95 5.52 11.35
CA LEU A 133 2.94 4.56 10.25
C LEU A 133 1.52 4.38 9.70
N PHE A 134 1.36 4.58 8.39
CA PHE A 134 0.12 4.32 7.66
C PHE A 134 0.25 3.02 6.88
N MET A 135 -0.79 2.19 6.96
CA MET A 135 -0.86 0.94 6.22
C MET A 135 -0.72 1.14 4.71
N LEU A 136 -0.04 0.20 4.05
CA LEU A 136 0.00 0.05 2.60
C LEU A 136 -1.41 0.18 1.99
N GLY A 137 -1.53 0.96 0.90
CA GLY A 137 -2.81 1.16 0.22
C GLY A 137 -3.75 2.14 0.93
N SER A 138 -3.27 2.89 1.92
CA SER A 138 -3.98 4.06 2.44
C SER A 138 -4.21 5.08 1.32
N ILE A 139 -5.39 5.69 1.31
CA ILE A 139 -5.84 6.60 0.26
C ILE A 139 -5.99 7.99 0.83
N PHE A 140 -5.51 8.97 0.07
CA PHE A 140 -5.52 10.36 0.47
C PHE A 140 -6.13 11.22 -0.63
N GLN A 141 -7.00 12.16 -0.26
CA GLN A 141 -7.46 13.19 -1.17
C GLN A 141 -6.43 14.30 -1.27
N LEU A 142 -6.08 14.69 -2.49
CA LEU A 142 -5.21 15.82 -2.76
C LEU A 142 -5.99 17.14 -2.62
N ILE A 143 -5.68 17.91 -1.58
CA ILE A 143 -6.43 19.14 -1.26
C ILE A 143 -5.84 20.34 -2.00
N ASN A 144 -4.53 20.52 -1.87
CA ASN A 144 -3.85 21.68 -2.43
C ASN A 144 -2.36 21.42 -2.63
N ILE A 145 -1.77 22.13 -3.59
CA ILE A 145 -0.32 22.15 -3.82
C ILE A 145 0.09 23.60 -3.98
N TYR A 146 1.07 24.03 -3.20
CA TYR A 146 1.56 25.40 -3.25
C TYR A 146 3.06 25.46 -2.96
N HIS A 147 3.70 26.48 -3.51
CA HIS A 147 5.09 26.77 -3.22
C HIS A 147 5.16 27.56 -1.90
N HIS A 148 5.93 27.06 -0.94
CA HIS A 148 6.14 27.68 0.37
C HIS A 148 7.49 28.42 0.41
N GLN A 149 7.76 29.11 1.51
CA GLN A 149 9.03 29.81 1.71
C GLN A 149 10.20 28.82 1.63
N TYR A 150 11.38 29.34 1.23
CA TYR A 150 12.64 28.58 1.11
C TYR A 150 12.69 27.51 0.01
N GLY A 151 11.89 27.63 -1.05
CA GLY A 151 11.99 26.72 -2.20
C GLY A 151 11.37 25.34 -1.97
N ILE A 152 10.43 25.24 -1.02
CA ILE A 152 9.80 23.96 -0.65
C ILE A 152 8.37 23.93 -1.19
N TRP A 153 8.01 22.88 -1.90
CA TRP A 153 6.61 22.63 -2.26
C TRP A 153 5.87 21.94 -1.11
N MET A 154 4.71 22.47 -0.77
CA MET A 154 3.79 21.85 0.19
C MET A 154 2.67 21.16 -0.58
N ILE A 155 2.49 19.86 -0.35
CA ILE A 155 1.39 19.07 -0.89
C ILE A 155 0.49 18.70 0.29
N GLN A 156 -0.67 19.36 0.38
CA GLN A 156 -1.65 19.06 1.41
C GLN A 156 -2.56 17.93 0.96
N ILE A 157 -2.60 16.87 1.76
CA ILE A 157 -3.45 15.71 1.55
C ILE A 157 -4.20 15.35 2.81
N LYS A 158 -5.35 14.69 2.64
CA LYS A 158 -6.20 14.25 3.75
C LYS A 158 -6.49 12.77 3.63
N LEU A 159 -6.35 12.02 4.72
CA LEU A 159 -6.71 10.59 4.75
C LEU A 159 -8.21 10.43 4.49
N CYS A 160 -8.56 9.53 3.58
CA CYS A 160 -9.94 9.26 3.17
C CYS A 160 -10.39 7.84 3.48
N SER A 161 -11.70 7.72 3.73
CA SER A 161 -12.39 6.45 3.93
C SER A 161 -12.68 5.77 2.59
N TYR A 162 -12.65 4.43 2.57
CA TYR A 162 -13.09 3.63 1.42
C TYR A 162 -14.60 3.76 1.15
N ASN A 163 -15.38 4.29 2.10
CA ASN A 163 -16.80 4.60 1.92
C ASN A 163 -17.07 5.98 1.29
N ASP A 164 -16.04 6.73 0.92
CA ASP A 164 -16.24 7.93 0.11
C ASP A 164 -16.98 7.53 -1.17
N ARG A 165 -18.06 8.24 -1.55
CA ARG A 165 -19.01 7.79 -2.59
C ARG A 165 -18.33 7.47 -3.92
N GLN A 166 -17.21 8.14 -4.20
CA GLN A 166 -16.41 7.96 -5.41
C GLN A 166 -15.50 6.72 -5.35
N LEU A 167 -15.05 6.31 -4.16
CA LEU A 167 -14.22 5.12 -3.95
C LEU A 167 -15.05 3.87 -3.69
N LYS A 168 -16.27 4.04 -3.15
CA LYS A 168 -17.19 2.94 -2.87
C LYS A 168 -17.51 2.12 -4.13
N SER A 169 -17.72 2.75 -5.28
CA SER A 169 -17.98 2.02 -6.54
C SER A 169 -16.77 1.21 -7.00
N LEU A 170 -15.56 1.75 -6.86
CA LEU A 170 -14.31 1.07 -7.20
C LEU A 170 -14.05 -0.12 -6.27
N PHE A 171 -14.25 0.05 -4.96
CA PHE A 171 -14.03 -1.03 -3.99
C PHE A 171 -15.17 -2.04 -3.94
N GLN A 172 -16.40 -1.66 -4.26
CA GLN A 172 -17.52 -2.60 -4.34
C GLN A 172 -17.37 -3.52 -5.55
N TYR A 173 -16.80 -3.02 -6.66
CA TYR A 173 -16.34 -3.87 -7.76
C TYR A 173 -15.27 -4.88 -7.29
N ILE A 174 -14.22 -4.41 -6.62
CA ILE A 174 -13.14 -5.28 -6.11
C ILE A 174 -13.62 -6.25 -5.02
N LYS A 175 -14.53 -5.82 -4.14
CA LYS A 175 -14.97 -6.61 -2.99
C LYS A 175 -15.96 -7.72 -3.39
N ASN A 176 -16.82 -7.46 -4.38
CA ASN A 176 -17.78 -8.46 -4.85
C ASN A 176 -17.11 -9.67 -5.52
N GLU A 177 -15.82 -9.57 -5.89
CA GLU A 177 -15.04 -10.65 -6.48
C GLU A 177 -14.29 -11.53 -5.44
N TYR A 178 -14.02 -11.05 -4.21
CA TYR A 178 -13.02 -11.70 -3.32
C TYR A 178 -13.38 -11.80 -1.83
N ASP A 179 -14.67 -11.90 -1.48
CA ASP A 179 -15.09 -12.03 -0.08
C ASP A 179 -14.95 -13.49 0.40
N ASP A 180 -13.72 -13.95 0.68
CA ASP A 180 -13.51 -15.02 1.65
C ASP A 180 -12.16 -14.91 2.38
N GLU A 181 -12.22 -14.99 3.71
CA GLU A 181 -11.18 -14.57 4.65
C GLU A 181 -10.04 -15.57 4.88
N GLU A 182 -9.90 -16.60 4.05
CA GLU A 182 -8.68 -17.42 4.00
C GLU A 182 -7.92 -17.20 2.69
N LYS A 183 -6.76 -16.56 2.80
CA LYS A 183 -5.87 -16.25 1.67
C LYS A 183 -5.09 -17.50 1.24
N THR A 184 -5.80 -18.45 0.63
CA THR A 184 -5.26 -19.68 0.02
C THR A 184 -4.52 -19.38 -1.28
N LEU A 185 -3.68 -20.33 -1.73
CA LEU A 185 -3.05 -20.29 -3.06
C LEU A 185 -4.09 -20.18 -4.18
N LEU A 186 -5.30 -20.73 -3.96
CA LEU A 186 -6.42 -20.68 -4.89
C LEU A 186 -6.87 -19.25 -5.15
N SER A 187 -7.22 -18.50 -4.10
CA SER A 187 -7.70 -17.12 -4.22
C SER A 187 -6.62 -16.19 -4.80
N PHE A 188 -5.34 -16.49 -4.55
CA PHE A 188 -4.25 -15.73 -5.17
C PHE A 188 -4.13 -16.01 -6.67
N GLY A 189 -4.36 -17.25 -7.10
CA GLY A 189 -4.45 -17.58 -8.52
C GLY A 189 -5.62 -16.87 -9.20
N HIS A 190 -6.80 -16.81 -8.57
CA HIS A 190 -7.96 -16.09 -9.12
C HIS A 190 -7.67 -14.60 -9.31
N ILE A 191 -7.03 -13.96 -8.33
CA ILE A 191 -6.61 -12.55 -8.47
C ILE A 191 -5.66 -12.36 -9.67
N LEU A 192 -4.77 -13.31 -9.94
CA LEU A 192 -3.84 -13.23 -11.07
C LEU A 192 -4.56 -13.43 -12.41
N GLU A 193 -5.52 -14.35 -12.46
CA GLU A 193 -6.40 -14.58 -13.61
C GLU A 193 -7.19 -13.31 -13.97
N ASP A 194 -7.81 -12.65 -12.99
CA ASP A 194 -8.55 -11.39 -13.20
C ASP A 194 -7.64 -10.22 -13.61
N MET A 195 -6.36 -10.29 -13.27
CA MET A 195 -5.35 -9.34 -13.73
C MET A 195 -4.80 -9.66 -15.12
N GLY A 196 -5.25 -10.74 -15.77
CA GLY A 196 -4.76 -11.24 -17.05
C GLY A 196 -3.34 -11.84 -16.96
N LYS A 197 -2.88 -12.19 -15.77
CA LYS A 197 -1.55 -12.79 -15.53
C LYS A 197 -1.66 -14.30 -15.48
N TYR A 198 -2.09 -14.90 -16.60
CA TYR A 198 -2.45 -16.31 -16.70
C TYR A 198 -1.28 -17.26 -16.37
N ASP A 199 -0.07 -17.00 -16.89
CA ASP A 199 1.11 -17.82 -16.59
C ASP A 199 1.47 -17.84 -15.09
N ASP A 200 1.35 -16.70 -14.42
CA ASP A 200 1.58 -16.61 -12.99
C ASP A 200 0.45 -17.34 -12.23
N ALA A 201 -0.82 -17.17 -12.62
CA ALA A 201 -1.96 -17.86 -12.02
C ALA A 201 -1.80 -19.39 -12.08
N GLU A 202 -1.41 -19.93 -13.24
CA GLU A 202 -1.19 -21.36 -13.46
C GLU A 202 -0.18 -21.93 -12.45
N LYS A 203 0.92 -21.22 -12.22
CA LYS A 203 1.96 -21.63 -11.28
C LYS A 203 1.43 -21.77 -9.86
N TYR A 204 0.54 -20.88 -9.43
CA TYR A 204 -0.06 -20.94 -8.08
C TYR A 204 -1.07 -22.08 -7.96
N TYR A 205 -1.89 -22.33 -8.98
CA TYR A 205 -2.80 -23.48 -8.98
C TYR A 205 -2.04 -24.82 -9.00
N ARG A 206 -0.99 -24.95 -9.82
CA ARG A 206 -0.13 -26.15 -9.81
C ARG A 206 0.53 -26.38 -8.47
N ARG A 207 0.99 -25.31 -7.82
CA ARG A 207 1.53 -25.39 -6.47
C ARG A 207 0.46 -25.86 -5.48
N LEU A 208 -0.75 -25.31 -5.55
CA LEU A 208 -1.86 -25.74 -4.71
C LEU A 208 -2.14 -27.23 -4.89
N LEU A 209 -2.24 -27.73 -6.13
CA LEU A 209 -2.44 -29.17 -6.39
C LEU A 209 -1.39 -30.07 -5.71
N ASN A 210 -0.15 -29.62 -5.61
CA ASN A 210 0.91 -30.38 -4.94
C ASN A 210 0.79 -30.34 -3.41
N GLU A 211 0.11 -29.34 -2.85
CA GLU A 211 -0.08 -29.16 -1.41
C GLU A 211 -1.42 -29.76 -0.91
N LEU A 212 -2.40 -29.98 -1.80
CA LEU A 212 -3.70 -30.55 -1.45
C LEU A 212 -3.67 -32.07 -1.23
N THR A 213 -4.44 -32.54 -0.25
CA THR A 213 -4.79 -33.97 -0.15
C THR A 213 -5.87 -34.32 -1.18
N TYR A 214 -5.96 -35.60 -1.54
CA TYR A 214 -6.87 -36.09 -2.58
C TYR A 214 -8.36 -35.81 -2.30
N ASP A 215 -8.73 -35.65 -1.03
CA ASP A 215 -10.08 -35.38 -0.55
C ASP A 215 -10.34 -33.89 -0.25
N HIS A 216 -9.40 -33.01 -0.55
CA HIS A 216 -9.53 -31.59 -0.24
C HIS A 216 -10.61 -30.91 -1.09
N ILE A 217 -11.46 -30.11 -0.44
CA ILE A 217 -12.62 -29.46 -1.07
C ILE A 217 -12.25 -28.54 -2.25
N ASP A 218 -11.08 -27.89 -2.15
CA ASP A 218 -10.58 -26.97 -3.18
C ASP A 218 -10.06 -27.66 -4.45
N LEU A 219 -9.95 -29.00 -4.47
CA LEU A 219 -9.35 -29.72 -5.60
C LEU A 219 -10.15 -29.49 -6.90
N ALA A 220 -11.48 -29.54 -6.81
CA ALA A 220 -12.36 -29.31 -7.95
C ALA A 220 -12.25 -27.88 -8.48
N ALA A 221 -12.23 -26.89 -7.59
CA ALA A 221 -12.07 -25.48 -7.93
C ALA A 221 -10.69 -25.22 -8.57
N CYS A 222 -9.63 -25.84 -8.04
CA CYS A 222 -8.28 -25.72 -8.56
C CYS A 222 -8.16 -26.28 -10.00
N TYR A 223 -8.71 -27.47 -10.25
CA TYR A 223 -8.70 -28.05 -11.61
C TYR A 223 -9.52 -27.23 -12.60
N LEU A 224 -10.68 -26.70 -12.19
CA LEU A 224 -11.48 -25.82 -13.04
C LEU A 224 -10.69 -24.57 -13.43
N SER A 225 -10.06 -23.92 -12.46
CA SER A 225 -9.31 -22.68 -12.67
C SER A 225 -8.06 -22.91 -13.54
N LEU A 226 -7.38 -24.07 -13.39
CA LEU A 226 -6.31 -24.48 -14.31
C LEU A 226 -6.79 -24.67 -15.74
N GLY A 227 -7.98 -25.25 -15.93
CA GLY A 227 -8.58 -25.42 -17.25
C GLY A 227 -8.83 -24.08 -17.94
N ASN A 228 -9.37 -23.11 -17.20
CA ASN A 228 -9.62 -21.75 -17.70
C ASN A 228 -8.32 -21.05 -18.09
N VAL A 229 -7.34 -21.03 -17.18
CA VAL A 229 -6.06 -20.36 -17.41
C VAL A 229 -5.30 -20.93 -18.60
N VAL A 230 -5.24 -22.26 -18.74
CA VAL A 230 -4.60 -22.88 -19.91
C VAL A 230 -5.36 -22.57 -21.20
N HIS A 231 -6.68 -22.44 -21.16
CA HIS A 231 -7.45 -22.03 -22.33
C HIS A 231 -7.14 -20.59 -22.75
N GLU A 232 -7.16 -19.65 -21.80
CA GLU A 232 -6.90 -18.23 -22.04
C GLU A 232 -5.44 -17.97 -22.47
N SER A 233 -4.44 -18.60 -21.83
CA SER A 233 -3.02 -18.51 -22.25
C SER A 233 -2.77 -19.00 -23.68
N ASN A 234 -3.63 -19.86 -24.24
CA ASN A 234 -3.51 -20.34 -25.62
C ASN A 234 -4.19 -19.43 -26.66
N LEU A 235 -4.94 -18.42 -26.21
CA LEU A 235 -5.63 -17.44 -27.05
C LEU A 235 -4.85 -16.12 -27.23
N GLU A 236 -3.85 -15.86 -26.37
CA GLU A 236 -2.89 -14.75 -26.46
C GLU A 236 -1.74 -15.00 -27.45
#